data_AF-A0A2N1QMW4-F1
#
_entry.id   AF-A0A2N1QMW4-F1
#
_cell.length_a   1.000
_cell.length_b   1.000
_cell.length_c   1.000
_cell.angle_alpha   90.00
_cell.angle_beta   90.00
_cell.angle_gamma   90.00
#
_symmetry.space_group_name_H-M   'P 1'
#
loop_
_entity.id
_entity.type
_entity.pdbx_description
1 polymer ?
#
loop_
_entity_poly.entity_id
_entity_poly.type
_entity_poly.pdbx_seq_one_letter_code
_entity_poly.pdbx_strand_id
1 'polypeptide(L)'
;MGLVLAGSFAFFLLLGVPVGLAIGVSGLLIVFLNGFPLEMIPQTMFSGNESFALVAVPFFVLAGDILAKGGISERIIAFAEATLGRFRGGLSI
;
A
#
# COMPACT_ATOMS: atom_id res chain seq x y z
N MET A 1 -15.53 -11.86 -18.09
CA MET A 1 -14.21 -11.95 -17.43
C MET A 1 -14.12 -11.09 -16.17
N GLY A 2 -14.47 -9.80 -16.22
CA GLY A 2 -14.55 -8.97 -15.02
C GLY A 2 -15.43 -9.55 -13.91
N LEU A 3 -16.56 -10.19 -14.26
CA LEU A 3 -17.44 -10.85 -13.30
C LEU A 3 -16.81 -12.07 -12.60
N VAL A 4 -16.01 -12.86 -13.31
CA VAL A 4 -15.32 -14.04 -12.73
C VAL A 4 -14.19 -13.59 -11.81
N LEU A 5 -13.46 -12.55 -12.22
CA LEU A 5 -12.41 -11.95 -11.39
C LEU A 5 -13.01 -11.28 -10.14
N ALA A 6 -14.03 -10.45 -10.29
CA ALA A 6 -14.70 -9.79 -9.17
C ALA A 6 -15.39 -10.80 -8.24
N GLY A 7 -16.05 -11.82 -8.80
CA GLY A 7 -16.72 -12.87 -8.03
C GLY A 7 -15.74 -13.72 -7.22
N SER A 8 -14.64 -14.17 -7.83
CA SER A 8 -13.60 -14.94 -7.12
C SER A 8 -12.86 -14.09 -6.08
N PHE A 9 -12.55 -12.83 -6.39
CA PHE A 9 -11.96 -11.89 -5.43
C PHE A 9 -12.87 -11.67 -4.22
N ALA A 10 -14.14 -11.35 -4.44
CA ALA A 10 -15.12 -11.16 -3.36
C ALA A 10 -15.30 -12.43 -2.54
N PHE A 11 -15.33 -13.61 -3.18
CA PHE A 11 -15.39 -14.89 -2.50
C PHE A 11 -14.21 -15.11 -1.55
N PHE A 12 -12.96 -14.85 -1.99
CA PHE A 12 -11.79 -14.98 -1.12
C PHE A 12 -11.77 -13.95 0.02
N LEU A 13 -12.26 -12.73 -0.21
CA LEU A 13 -12.40 -11.75 0.86
C LEU A 13 -13.42 -12.17 1.92
N LEU A 14 -14.56 -12.74 1.51
CA LEU A 14 -15.57 -13.25 2.43
C LEU A 14 -15.06 -14.43 3.27
N LEU A 15 -14.10 -15.21 2.72
CA LEU A 15 -13.40 -16.27 3.45
C LEU A 15 -12.31 -15.75 4.40
N GLY A 16 -12.07 -14.44 4.46
CA GLY A 16 -11.04 -13.84 5.31
C GLY A 16 -9.61 -14.03 4.81
N VAL A 17 -9.42 -14.35 3.53
CA VAL A 17 -8.09 -14.46 2.93
C VAL A 17 -7.44 -13.07 2.87
N PRO A 18 -6.14 -12.93 3.20
CA PRO A 18 -5.42 -11.66 3.05
C PRO A 18 -5.59 -11.07 1.64
N VAL A 19 -5.84 -9.75 1.57
CA VAL A 19 -6.20 -9.06 0.32
C VAL A 19 -5.20 -9.31 -0.80
N GLY A 20 -3.90 -9.30 -0.50
CA GLY A 20 -2.86 -9.58 -1.49
C GLY A 20 -2.96 -10.98 -2.13
N LEU A 21 -3.27 -12.00 -1.31
CA LEU A 21 -3.48 -13.37 -1.80
C LEU A 21 -4.79 -13.47 -2.60
N ALA A 22 -5.86 -12.80 -2.16
CA ALA A 22 -7.12 -12.77 -2.90
C ALA A 22 -6.95 -12.17 -4.30
N ILE A 23 -6.17 -11.09 -4.45
CA ILE A 23 -5.84 -10.49 -5.75
C ILE A 23 -5.03 -11.48 -6.61
N GLY A 24 -3.99 -12.10 -6.04
CA GLY A 24 -3.13 -13.04 -6.77
C GLY A 24 -3.89 -14.26 -7.27
N VAL A 25 -4.68 -14.91 -6.41
CA VAL A 25 -5.41 -16.14 -6.77
C VAL A 25 -6.55 -15.87 -7.76
N SER A 26 -7.29 -14.77 -7.59
CA SER A 26 -8.34 -14.38 -8.56
C SER A 26 -7.78 -14.04 -9.94
N GLY A 27 -6.61 -13.39 -10.00
CA GLY A 27 -5.88 -13.14 -11.23
C GLY A 27 -5.36 -14.43 -11.89
N LEU A 28 -4.75 -15.33 -11.12
CA LEU A 28 -4.28 -16.63 -11.61
C LEU A 28 -5.43 -17.46 -12.20
N LEU A 29 -6.60 -17.46 -11.54
CA LEU A 29 -7.80 -18.13 -12.04
C LEU A 29 -8.19 -17.68 -13.45
N ILE A 30 -8.12 -16.37 -13.73
CA ILE A 30 -8.37 -15.82 -15.06
C ILE A 30 -7.31 -16.27 -16.06
N VAL A 31 -6.04 -16.26 -15.67
CA VAL A 31 -4.92 -16.69 -16.53
C VAL A 31 -5.11 -18.14 -16.98
N PHE A 32 -5.47 -19.03 -16.04
CA PHE A 32 -5.75 -20.44 -16.31
C PHE A 32 -6.97 -20.65 -17.20
N LEU A 33 -8.09 -19.97 -16.92
CA LEU A 33 -9.34 -20.15 -17.67
C LEU A 33 -9.27 -19.66 -19.12
N ASN A 34 -8.39 -18.69 -19.42
CA ASN A 34 -8.26 -18.11 -20.75
C ASN A 34 -7.09 -18.69 -21.56
N GLY A 35 -6.32 -19.62 -20.98
CA GLY A 35 -5.18 -20.24 -21.67
C GLY A 35 -4.08 -19.25 -22.03
N PHE A 36 -3.92 -18.17 -21.24
CA PHE A 36 -2.81 -17.24 -21.44
C PHE A 36 -1.47 -17.98 -21.28
N PRO A 37 -0.43 -17.58 -22.05
CA PRO A 37 0.89 -18.19 -21.92
C PRO A 37 1.39 -18.09 -20.48
N LEU A 38 1.71 -19.23 -19.88
CA LEU A 38 2.22 -19.30 -18.50
C LEU A 38 3.51 -18.50 -18.31
N GLU A 39 4.28 -18.32 -19.39
CA GLU A 39 5.49 -17.49 -19.46
C GLU A 39 5.22 -16.00 -19.19
N MET A 40 3.99 -15.53 -19.42
CA MET A 40 3.59 -14.15 -19.15
C MET A 40 3.46 -13.85 -17.65
N ILE A 41 3.22 -14.88 -16.83
CA ILE A 41 3.05 -14.73 -15.37
C ILE A 41 4.32 -14.14 -14.72
N PRO A 42 5.52 -14.76 -14.84
CA PRO A 42 6.73 -14.21 -14.26
C PRO A 42 7.05 -12.82 -14.84
N GLN A 43 6.91 -12.60 -16.15
CA GLN A 43 7.15 -11.29 -16.77
C GLN A 43 6.29 -10.18 -16.15
N THR A 44 5.00 -10.44 -15.97
CA THR A 44 4.05 -9.46 -15.38
C THR A 44 4.34 -9.23 -13.90
N MET A 45 4.73 -10.28 -13.16
CA MET A 45 5.13 -10.16 -11.76
C MET A 45 6.40 -9.31 -11.58
N PHE A 46 7.40 -9.49 -12.43
CA PHE A 46 8.62 -8.68 -12.40
C PHE A 46 8.34 -7.22 -12.77
N SER A 47 7.52 -6.96 -13.78
CA SER A 47 7.12 -5.59 -14.15
C SER A 47 6.33 -4.90 -13.03
N GLY A 48 5.49 -5.61 -12.30
CA GLY A 48 4.78 -5.06 -11.13
C GLY A 48 5.69 -4.71 -9.94
N ASN A 49 6.85 -5.37 -9.82
CA ASN A 49 7.83 -5.12 -8.77
C ASN A 49 8.67 -3.85 -9.02
N GLU A 50 8.67 -3.31 -10.23
CA GLU A 50 9.28 -2.02 -10.58
C GLU A 50 8.44 -0.82 -10.09
N SER A 51 7.48 -1.05 -9.19
CA SER A 51 6.66 0.01 -8.64
C SER A 51 7.47 0.89 -7.69
N PHE A 52 7.56 2.18 -8.04
CA PHE A 52 8.11 3.24 -7.18
C PHE A 52 7.54 3.19 -5.75
N ALA A 53 6.29 2.73 -5.59
CA ALA A 53 5.65 2.59 -4.29
C ALA A 53 6.36 1.60 -3.35
N LEU A 54 6.90 0.48 -3.86
CA LEU A 54 7.59 -0.52 -3.05
C LEU A 54 8.90 0.00 -2.46
N VAL A 55 9.56 0.90 -3.20
CA VAL A 55 10.77 1.60 -2.76
C VAL A 55 10.40 2.81 -1.87
N ALA A 56 9.27 3.45 -2.12
CA ALA A 56 8.81 4.58 -1.32
C ALA A 56 8.53 4.19 0.14
N VAL A 57 7.91 3.04 0.41
CA VAL A 57 7.61 2.57 1.78
C VAL A 57 8.85 2.54 2.69
N PRO A 58 9.95 1.84 2.36
CA PRO A 58 11.14 1.82 3.21
C PRO A 58 11.80 3.20 3.32
N PHE A 59 11.78 4.02 2.27
CA PHE A 59 12.29 5.39 2.36
C PHE A 59 11.43 6.28 3.27
N PHE A 60 10.11 6.11 3.28
CA PHE A 60 9.24 6.81 4.22
C PHE A 60 9.47 6.35 5.67
N VAL A 61 9.65 5.04 5.88
CA VAL A 61 10.01 4.51 7.21
C VAL A 61 11.36 5.07 7.67
N LEU A 62 12.36 5.10 6.80
CA LEU A 62 13.68 5.67 7.08
C LEU A 62 13.60 7.17 7.37
N ALA A 63 12.88 7.93 6.55
CA ALA A 63 12.65 9.35 6.78
C ALA A 63 11.95 9.57 8.13
N GLY A 64 10.93 8.76 8.45
CA GLY A 64 10.25 8.80 9.75
C GLY A 64 11.21 8.57 10.93
N ASP A 65 12.08 7.57 10.83
CA ASP A 65 13.08 7.28 11.86
C ASP A 65 14.12 8.40 12.00
N ILE A 66 14.55 9.01 10.88
CA ILE A 66 15.42 10.20 10.88
C ILE A 66 14.73 11.39 11.54
N LEU A 67 13.45 11.64 11.22
CA LEU A 67 12.67 12.75 11.80
C LEU A 67 12.51 12.56 13.32
N ALA A 68 12.22 11.34 13.76
CA ALA A 68 12.07 10.99 15.17
C ALA A 68 13.39 11.11 15.95
N LYS A 69 14.50 10.60 15.42
CA LYS A 69 15.81 10.67 16.10
C LYS A 69 16.47 12.04 15.99
N GLY A 70 16.20 12.77 14.92
CA GLY A 70 16.77 14.09 14.65
C GLY A 70 16.15 15.23 15.45
N GLY A 71 15.08 14.98 16.22
CA GLY A 71 14.38 16.02 16.97
C GLY A 71 13.60 17.01 16.07
N ILE A 72 13.48 16.70 14.77
CA ILE A 72 12.85 17.59 13.79
C ILE A 72 11.35 17.58 13.99
N SER A 73 10.77 16.41 14.29
CA SER A 73 9.34 16.26 14.63
C SER A 73 8.94 17.20 15.77
N GLU A 74 9.71 17.23 16.85
CA GLU A 74 9.47 18.08 18.02
C GLU A 74 9.60 19.57 17.67
N ARG A 75 10.60 19.93 16.85
CA ARG A 75 10.76 21.33 16.39
C ARG A 75 9.60 21.79 15.51
N ILE A 76 9.09 20.93 14.64
CA ILE A 76 7.92 21.23 13.79
C ILE A 76 6.68 21.41 14.66
N ILE A 77 6.46 20.52 15.65
CA ILE A 77 5.34 20.61 16.58
C ILE A 77 5.43 21.91 17.39
N ALA A 78 6.60 22.23 17.97
CA ALA A 78 6.80 23.46 18.73
C ALA A 78 6.56 24.73 17.89
N PHE A 79 6.96 24.72 16.61
CA PHE A 79 6.68 25.81 15.69
C PHE A 79 5.18 25.95 15.37
N ALA A 80 4.51 24.82 15.11
CA ALA A 80 3.06 24.79 14.90
C ALA A 80 2.32 25.30 16.15
N GLU A 81 2.76 24.93 17.34
CA GLU A 81 2.18 25.36 18.62
C GLU A 81 2.39 26.87 18.84
N ALA A 82 3.61 27.37 18.60
CA ALA A 82 3.89 28.81 18.71
C ALA A 82 3.05 29.66 17.75
N THR A 83 2.70 29.12 16.58
CA THR A 83 1.95 29.84 15.54
C THR A 83 0.43 29.71 15.71
N LEU A 84 -0.05 28.50 16.00
CA LEU A 84 -1.47 28.13 15.99
C LEU A 84 -2.05 27.90 17.38
N GLY A 85 -1.24 27.73 18.43
CA GLY A 85 -1.68 27.40 19.80
C GLY A 85 -2.57 28.44 20.46
N ARG A 86 -2.53 29.69 19.98
CA ARG A 86 -3.45 30.78 20.38
C ARG A 86 -4.90 30.53 19.93
N PHE A 87 -5.13 29.75 18.88
CA PHE A 87 -6.46 29.48 18.33
C PHE A 87 -7.03 28.19 18.93
N ARG A 88 -8.28 28.24 19.41
CA ARG A 88 -8.97 27.07 19.99
C ARG A 88 -9.06 25.96 18.93
N GLY A 89 -8.45 24.80 19.21
CA GLY A 89 -8.34 23.66 18.29
C GLY A 89 -7.08 23.64 17.42
N GLY A 90 -6.12 24.53 17.65
CA GLY A 90 -4.92 24.70 16.82
C GLY A 90 -3.98 23.49 16.75
N LEU A 91 -3.85 22.75 17.84
CA LEU A 91 -3.21 21.44 17.87
C LEU A 91 -4.08 20.57 18.80
N SER A 92 -4.61 19.46 18.30
CA SER A 92 -5.46 18.54 19.06
C SER A 92 -4.62 17.64 19.98
N ILE A 93 -3.68 18.24 20.74
CA ILE A 93 -2.77 17.59 21.69
C ILE A 93 -2.68 18.44 22.95
#